data_AF-A0A3D0DJL8-F1
#
_entry.id   AF-A0A3D0DJL8-F1
#
_cell.length_a   1.000
_cell.length_b   1.000
_cell.length_c   1.000
_cell.angle_alpha   90.00
_cell.angle_beta   90.00
_cell.angle_gamma   90.00
#
_symmetry.space_group_name_H-M   'P 1'
#
loop_
_entity.id
_entity.type
_entity.pdbx_description
1 polymer ?
#
loop_
_entity_poly.entity_id
_entity_poly.type
_entity_poly.pdbx_seq_one_letter_code
_entity_poly.pdbx_strand_id
1 'polypeptide(L)'
;MIKGKKLVALCTSRVYDPQIHGYIERLSELLKKNGCSLLIFTMNSDIYWEEDRLATDKYVYDLIPYEFIDAIIIMDEKIKSHKIADKVITNARTNNIPVVIADGTYQNTSNINFDYEKGFEKVVRHVIEYHKVRHPHMMAGQPDNDFSNRRIEVFKKVL
;
A
#
# COMPACT_ATOMS: atom_id res chain seq x y z
N MET A 1 -10.84 15.14 -15.98
CA MET A 1 -11.64 16.24 -15.35
C MET A 1 -13.15 16.09 -15.59
N ILE A 2 -13.94 15.90 -14.53
CA ILE A 2 -15.43 15.90 -14.59
C ILE A 2 -15.95 17.06 -13.74
N LYS A 3 -16.86 17.88 -14.29
CA LYS A 3 -17.44 19.07 -13.61
C LYS A 3 -16.38 20.04 -13.04
N GLY A 4 -15.26 20.23 -13.74
CA GLY A 4 -14.18 21.13 -13.32
C GLY A 4 -13.29 20.60 -12.19
N LYS A 5 -13.47 19.35 -11.73
CA LYS A 5 -12.64 18.72 -10.71
C LYS A 5 -11.68 17.70 -11.30
N LYS A 6 -10.47 17.67 -10.77
CA LYS A 6 -9.50 16.61 -11.05
C LYS A 6 -9.95 15.31 -10.38
N LEU A 7 -9.82 14.19 -11.06
CA LEU A 7 -10.19 12.87 -10.55
C LEU A 7 -8.94 12.09 -10.17
N VAL A 8 -8.92 11.59 -8.94
CA VAL A 8 -7.87 10.72 -8.43
C VAL A 8 -8.46 9.35 -8.20
N ALA A 9 -7.89 8.31 -8.82
CA ALA A 9 -8.26 6.93 -8.53
C ALA A 9 -7.42 6.40 -7.36
N LEU A 10 -8.06 5.70 -6.42
CA LEU A 10 -7.40 4.96 -5.37
C LEU A 10 -7.67 3.47 -5.55
N CYS A 11 -6.61 2.69 -5.73
CA CYS A 11 -6.64 1.24 -5.75
C CYS A 11 -6.28 0.71 -4.36
N THR A 12 -7.19 -0.03 -3.71
CA THR A 12 -7.00 -0.56 -2.35
C THR A 12 -7.85 -1.80 -2.11
N SER A 13 -7.87 -2.36 -0.90
CA SER A 13 -8.76 -3.45 -0.51
C SER A 13 -9.40 -3.19 0.85
N ARG A 14 -10.51 -3.90 1.12
CA ARG A 14 -11.17 -3.96 2.43
C ARG A 14 -11.45 -2.58 3.02
N VAL A 15 -12.19 -1.74 2.30
CA VAL A 15 -12.59 -0.40 2.77
C VAL A 15 -13.43 -0.38 4.04
N TYR A 16 -13.95 -1.54 4.47
CA TYR A 16 -14.61 -1.73 5.75
C TYR A 16 -13.64 -1.85 6.93
N ASP A 17 -12.35 -2.10 6.68
CA ASP A 17 -11.32 -2.09 7.72
C ASP A 17 -11.16 -0.67 8.27
N PRO A 18 -11.24 -0.46 9.59
CA PRO A 18 -11.20 0.89 10.18
C PRO A 18 -9.94 1.70 9.82
N GLN A 19 -8.78 1.06 9.64
CA GLN A 19 -7.56 1.76 9.29
C GLN A 19 -7.61 2.26 7.84
N ILE A 20 -8.12 1.42 6.93
CA ILE A 20 -8.29 1.78 5.51
C ILE A 20 -9.39 2.83 5.36
N HIS A 21 -10.49 2.68 6.10
CA HIS A 21 -11.57 3.65 6.11
C HIS A 21 -11.07 5.03 6.55
N GLY A 22 -10.37 5.11 7.69
CA GLY A 22 -9.81 6.37 8.18
C GLY A 22 -8.78 6.99 7.21
N TYR A 23 -7.98 6.16 6.53
CA TYR A 23 -7.08 6.63 5.46
C TYR A 23 -7.87 7.27 4.30
N ILE A 24 -8.93 6.60 3.84
CA ILE A 24 -9.78 7.09 2.74
C ILE A 24 -10.47 8.39 3.12
N GLU A 25 -11.04 8.47 4.32
CA GLU A 25 -11.67 9.69 4.82
C GLU A 25 -10.68 10.86 4.80
N ARG A 26 -9.49 10.66 5.37
CA ARG A 26 -8.47 11.70 5.45
C ARG A 26 -7.96 12.12 4.07
N LEU A 27 -7.71 11.16 3.18
CA LEU A 27 -7.30 11.43 1.81
C LEU A 27 -8.39 12.20 1.05
N SER A 28 -9.65 11.79 1.19
CA SER A 28 -10.80 12.43 0.56
C SER A 28 -10.95 13.89 1.01
N GLU A 29 -10.80 14.18 2.31
CA GLU A 29 -10.81 15.55 2.82
C GLU A 29 -9.71 16.43 2.22
N LEU A 30 -8.48 15.90 2.16
CA LEU A 30 -7.33 16.62 1.60
C LEU A 30 -7.51 16.88 0.10
N LEU A 31 -7.96 15.88 -0.66
CA LEU A 31 -8.22 16.02 -2.09
C LEU A 31 -9.35 17.01 -2.36
N LYS A 32 -10.45 16.97 -1.60
CA LYS A 32 -11.55 17.93 -1.73
C LYS A 32 -11.09 19.38 -1.55
N LYS A 33 -10.24 19.63 -0.55
CA LYS A 33 -9.65 20.97 -0.31
C LYS A 33 -8.79 21.48 -1.47
N ASN A 34 -8.27 20.57 -2.29
CA ASN A 34 -7.43 20.88 -3.45
C ASN A 34 -8.20 20.80 -4.79
N GLY A 35 -9.55 20.80 -4.77
CA GLY A 35 -10.36 20.75 -5.98
C GLY A 35 -10.37 19.39 -6.69
N CYS A 36 -9.98 18.33 -5.98
CA CYS A 36 -9.97 16.96 -6.48
C CYS A 36 -11.15 16.14 -5.93
N SER A 37 -11.55 15.12 -6.68
CA SER A 37 -12.50 14.09 -6.24
C SER A 37 -11.80 12.72 -6.24
N LEU A 38 -12.14 11.87 -5.28
CA LEU A 38 -11.59 10.53 -5.13
C LEU A 38 -12.56 9.48 -5.69
N LEU A 39 -12.08 8.62 -6.58
CA LEU A 39 -12.76 7.40 -7.02
C LEU A 39 -12.04 6.21 -6.39
N ILE A 40 -12.79 5.33 -5.74
CA ILE A 40 -12.22 4.21 -4.97
C ILE A 40 -12.50 2.92 -5.72
N PHE A 41 -11.43 2.22 -6.10
CA PHE A 41 -11.47 0.89 -6.69
C PHE A 41 -10.97 -0.09 -5.63
N THR A 42 -11.86 -0.96 -5.19
CA THR A 42 -11.59 -1.86 -4.06
C THR A 42 -12.18 -3.24 -4.26
N MET A 43 -11.44 -4.22 -3.74
CA MET A 43 -11.93 -5.57 -3.50
C MET A 43 -12.25 -5.77 -2.01
N ASN A 44 -13.15 -6.72 -1.70
CA ASN A 44 -13.52 -7.04 -0.32
C ASN A 44 -12.65 -8.15 0.30
N SER A 45 -11.90 -8.86 -0.54
CA SER A 45 -11.00 -9.95 -0.17
C SER A 45 -9.54 -9.50 -0.16
N ASP A 46 -8.68 -10.25 0.53
CA ASP A 46 -7.22 -10.12 0.42
C ASP A 46 -6.72 -11.24 -0.51
N ILE A 47 -5.86 -10.91 -1.47
CA ILE A 47 -5.37 -11.87 -2.47
C ILE A 47 -4.22 -12.73 -1.90
N TYR A 48 -3.67 -12.39 -0.72
CA TYR A 48 -2.62 -13.16 -0.02
C TYR A 48 -1.44 -13.55 -0.92
N TRP A 49 -1.13 -12.74 -1.95
CA TRP A 49 -0.11 -13.05 -2.96
C TRP A 49 -0.34 -14.37 -3.74
N GLU A 50 -1.51 -15.02 -3.62
CA GLU A 50 -1.94 -16.13 -4.48
C GLU A 50 -2.49 -15.58 -5.80
N GLU A 51 -1.58 -15.12 -6.66
CA GLU A 51 -1.95 -14.44 -7.91
C GLU A 51 -2.70 -15.32 -8.93
N ASP A 52 -2.56 -16.65 -8.79
CA ASP A 52 -3.18 -17.65 -9.67
C ASP A 52 -4.61 -18.04 -9.21
N ARG A 53 -5.03 -17.59 -8.02
CA ARG A 53 -6.41 -17.73 -7.60
C ARG A 53 -7.29 -16.81 -8.45
N LEU A 54 -8.38 -17.36 -8.99
CA LEU A 54 -9.42 -16.61 -9.68
C LEU A 54 -10.22 -15.76 -8.68
N ALA A 55 -9.59 -14.73 -8.11
CA ALA A 55 -10.29 -13.71 -7.34
C ALA A 55 -11.00 -12.78 -8.34
N THR A 56 -12.25 -13.09 -8.70
CA THR A 56 -13.07 -12.29 -9.63
C THR A 56 -13.14 -10.82 -9.23
N ASP A 57 -13.05 -10.53 -7.94
CA ASP A 57 -13.08 -9.17 -7.40
C ASP A 57 -11.91 -8.31 -7.92
N LYS A 58 -10.82 -8.92 -8.41
CA LYS A 58 -9.67 -8.20 -8.97
C LYS A 58 -9.99 -7.46 -10.26
N TYR A 59 -11.04 -7.86 -10.98
CA TYR A 59 -11.47 -7.17 -12.20
C TYR A 59 -12.00 -5.76 -11.93
N VAL A 60 -12.25 -5.38 -10.67
CA VAL A 60 -12.60 -4.00 -10.33
C VAL A 60 -11.55 -2.99 -10.81
N TYR A 61 -10.26 -3.36 -10.81
CA TYR A 61 -9.18 -2.48 -11.27
C TYR A 61 -9.13 -2.33 -12.80
N ASP A 62 -9.79 -3.24 -13.54
CA ASP A 62 -9.92 -3.12 -14.99
C ASP A 62 -10.99 -2.10 -15.39
N LEU A 63 -11.83 -1.69 -14.44
CA LEU A 63 -12.89 -0.69 -14.64
C LEU A 63 -12.39 0.75 -14.45
N ILE A 64 -11.09 0.96 -14.18
CA ILE A 64 -10.51 2.30 -14.04
C ILE A 64 -10.68 3.05 -15.37
N PRO A 65 -11.38 4.20 -15.40
CA PRO A 65 -11.63 4.92 -16.63
C PRO A 65 -10.47 5.88 -16.93
N TYR A 66 -9.35 5.32 -17.40
CA TYR A 66 -8.08 6.06 -17.59
C TYR A 66 -8.25 7.38 -18.38
N GLU A 67 -9.18 7.46 -19.33
CA GLU A 67 -9.47 8.69 -20.08
C GLU A 67 -9.95 9.89 -19.24
N PHE A 68 -10.49 9.66 -18.03
CA PHE A 68 -11.03 10.72 -17.17
C PHE A 68 -10.18 10.99 -15.92
N ILE A 69 -9.26 10.09 -15.59
CA ILE A 69 -8.43 10.13 -14.38
C ILE A 69 -7.23 11.05 -14.57
N ASP A 70 -6.95 11.88 -13.57
CA ASP A 70 -5.83 12.83 -13.57
C ASP A 70 -4.62 12.31 -12.76
N ALA A 71 -4.83 11.36 -11.83
CA ALA A 71 -3.76 10.67 -11.08
C ALA A 71 -4.26 9.35 -10.47
N ILE A 72 -3.35 8.41 -10.20
CA ILE A 72 -3.66 7.13 -9.54
C ILE A 72 -2.82 6.96 -8.28
N ILE A 73 -3.44 6.50 -7.21
CA ILE A 73 -2.81 6.07 -5.96
C ILE A 73 -3.02 4.57 -5.81
N ILE A 74 -1.96 3.80 -5.59
CA ILE A 74 -2.01 2.36 -5.37
C ILE A 74 -1.53 2.05 -3.96
N MET A 75 -2.37 1.43 -3.13
CA MET A 75 -1.97 0.90 -1.82
C MET A 75 -1.46 -0.53 -2.00
N ASP A 76 -0.16 -0.68 -2.28
CA ASP A 76 0.43 -1.92 -2.77
C ASP A 76 0.25 -3.09 -1.79
N GLU A 77 0.63 -2.89 -0.52
CA GLU A 77 0.44 -3.86 0.56
C GLU A 77 -1.04 -4.17 0.89
N LYS A 78 -2.01 -3.42 0.35
CA LYS A 78 -3.43 -3.74 0.46
C LYS A 78 -3.93 -4.54 -0.73
N ILE A 79 -3.36 -4.32 -1.90
CA ILE A 79 -3.69 -5.11 -3.09
C ILE A 79 -2.98 -6.47 -3.07
N LYS A 80 -1.74 -6.51 -2.59
CA LYS A 80 -0.90 -7.72 -2.48
C LYS A 80 -0.85 -8.53 -3.77
N SER A 81 -0.70 -7.84 -4.89
CA SER A 81 -0.48 -8.46 -6.20
C SER A 81 0.32 -7.53 -7.09
N HIS A 82 1.55 -7.93 -7.37
CA HIS A 82 2.44 -7.22 -8.31
C HIS A 82 1.85 -7.24 -9.71
N LYS A 83 1.24 -8.35 -10.14
CA LYS A 83 0.55 -8.43 -11.45
C LYS A 83 -0.52 -7.35 -11.62
N ILE A 84 -1.33 -7.09 -10.59
CA ILE A 84 -2.37 -6.05 -10.64
C ILE A 84 -1.74 -4.66 -10.64
N ALA A 85 -0.80 -4.41 -9.73
CA ALA A 85 -0.13 -3.11 -9.63
C ALA A 85 0.60 -2.76 -10.94
N ASP A 86 1.38 -3.68 -11.51
CA ASP A 86 2.09 -3.50 -12.77
C ASP A 86 1.14 -3.25 -13.95
N LYS A 87 -0.01 -3.95 -13.99
CA LYS A 87 -1.05 -3.71 -15.00
C LYS A 87 -1.59 -2.29 -14.90
N VAL A 88 -1.94 -1.84 -13.70
CA VAL A 88 -2.44 -0.46 -13.47
C VAL A 88 -1.37 0.57 -13.83
N ILE A 89 -0.12 0.36 -13.41
CA ILE A 89 1.02 1.25 -13.72
C ILE A 89 1.26 1.33 -15.23
N THR A 90 1.21 0.19 -15.93
CA THR A 90 1.40 0.12 -17.38
C THR A 90 0.30 0.87 -18.12
N ASN A 91 -0.96 0.64 -17.75
CA ASN A 91 -2.10 1.34 -18.35
C ASN A 91 -2.07 2.85 -18.06
N ALA A 92 -1.70 3.24 -16.84
CA ALA A 92 -1.51 4.65 -16.48
C ALA A 92 -0.44 5.31 -17.34
N ARG A 93 0.70 4.64 -17.53
CA ARG A 93 1.80 5.13 -18.37
C ARG A 93 1.37 5.34 -19.82
N THR A 94 0.65 4.38 -20.41
CA THR A 94 0.11 4.49 -21.77
C THR A 94 -0.81 5.71 -21.95
N ASN A 95 -1.50 6.11 -20.87
CA ASN A 95 -2.39 7.28 -20.84
C ASN A 95 -1.73 8.55 -20.28
N ASN A 96 -0.41 8.55 -20.04
CA ASN A 96 0.33 9.67 -19.44
C ASN A 96 -0.20 10.13 -18.06
N ILE A 97 -0.68 9.19 -17.24
CA ILE A 97 -1.24 9.46 -15.92
C ILE A 97 -0.18 9.18 -14.84
N PRO A 98 0.08 10.14 -13.92
CA PRO A 98 1.02 9.93 -12.83
C PRO A 98 0.48 8.90 -11.82
N VAL A 99 1.38 8.07 -11.30
CA VAL A 99 1.08 7.05 -10.30
C VAL A 99 1.89 7.29 -9.02
N VAL A 100 1.21 7.28 -7.88
CA VAL A 100 1.79 7.28 -6.54
C VAL A 100 1.56 5.91 -5.90
N ILE A 101 2.63 5.27 -5.46
CA ILE A 101 2.59 4.01 -4.73
C ILE A 101 2.70 4.29 -3.24
N ALA A 102 1.74 3.78 -2.48
CA ALA A 102 1.80 3.75 -1.03
C ALA A 102 2.23 2.34 -0.60
N ASP A 103 3.32 2.29 0.17
CA ASP A 103 3.86 1.07 0.77
C ASP A 103 4.27 0.00 -0.27
N GLY A 104 5.00 0.44 -1.29
CA GLY A 104 5.49 -0.40 -2.39
C GLY A 104 6.49 0.38 -3.25
N THR A 105 7.29 -0.34 -4.05
CA THR A 105 8.32 0.28 -4.90
C THR A 105 8.27 -0.26 -6.31
N TYR A 106 7.99 0.62 -7.27
CA TYR A 106 7.93 0.30 -8.69
C TYR A 106 8.74 1.32 -9.51
N GLN A 107 9.34 0.88 -10.60
CA GLN A 107 10.12 1.76 -11.47
C GLN A 107 9.25 2.86 -12.11
N ASN A 108 9.80 4.08 -12.19
CA ASN A 108 9.14 5.25 -12.78
C ASN A 108 7.80 5.61 -12.10
N THR A 109 7.69 5.39 -10.78
CA THR A 109 6.56 5.82 -9.96
C THR A 109 7.06 6.65 -8.78
N SER A 110 6.21 7.55 -8.27
CA SER A 110 6.48 8.18 -6.97
C SER A 110 6.06 7.20 -5.88
N ASN A 111 6.90 6.96 -4.88
CA ASN A 111 6.58 6.03 -3.79
C ASN A 111 6.65 6.71 -2.43
N ILE A 112 5.76 6.29 -1.53
CA ILE A 112 5.69 6.71 -0.14
C ILE A 112 5.73 5.46 0.70
N ASN A 113 6.85 5.24 1.39
CA ASN A 113 7.13 4.01 2.13
C ASN A 113 7.42 4.31 3.60
N PHE A 114 7.08 3.38 4.47
CA PHE A 114 7.50 3.43 5.87
C PHE A 114 8.94 2.94 6.02
N ASP A 115 9.69 3.59 6.91
CA ASP A 115 10.96 3.07 7.39
C ASP A 115 10.71 2.00 8.46
N TYR A 116 10.32 0.81 8.00
CA TYR A 116 9.96 -0.31 8.86
C TYR A 116 11.10 -0.78 9.74
N GLU A 117 12.34 -0.75 9.23
CA GLU A 117 13.52 -1.17 9.98
C GLU A 117 13.77 -0.23 11.16
N LYS A 118 13.78 1.08 10.91
CA LYS A 118 13.96 2.07 11.99
C LYS A 118 12.79 2.08 12.96
N GLY A 119 11.56 1.92 12.47
CA GLY A 119 10.37 1.80 13.30
C GLY A 119 10.46 0.60 14.24
N PHE A 120 10.81 -0.57 13.69
CA PHE A 120 10.96 -1.80 14.47
C PHE A 120 12.14 -1.73 15.43
N GLU A 121 13.29 -1.18 15.03
CA GLU A 121 14.47 -1.00 15.89
C GLU A 121 14.11 -0.21 17.16
N LYS A 122 13.33 0.86 17.03
CA LYS A 122 12.85 1.63 18.20
C LYS A 122 12.03 0.77 19.17
N VAL A 123 11.18 -0.11 18.66
CA VAL A 123 10.38 -1.02 19.50
C VAL A 123 11.28 -2.03 20.21
N VAL A 124 12.21 -2.66 19.48
CA VAL A 124 13.13 -3.65 20.07
C VAL A 124 14.01 -2.98 21.14
N ARG A 125 14.60 -1.81 20.86
CA ARG A 125 15.37 -1.06 21.84
C ARG A 125 14.55 -0.70 23.07
N HIS A 126 13.29 -0.31 22.91
CA HIS A 126 12.42 -0.04 24.05
C HIS A 126 12.25 -1.28 24.94
N VAL A 127 12.05 -2.46 24.35
CA VAL A 127 11.93 -3.72 25.13
C VAL A 127 13.25 -4.09 25.82
N ILE A 128 14.38 -4.03 25.13
CA ILE A 128 15.67 -4.49 25.67
C ILE A 128 16.31 -3.47 26.59
N GLU A 129 16.34 -2.21 26.20
CA GLU A 129 17.08 -1.16 26.90
C GLU A 129 16.24 -0.48 27.96
N TYR A 130 14.94 -0.25 27.73
CA TYR A 130 14.08 0.40 28.72
C TYR A 130 13.48 -0.62 29.70
N HIS A 131 12.87 -1.70 29.20
CA HIS A 131 12.31 -2.75 30.07
C HIS A 131 13.34 -3.78 30.57
N LYS A 132 14.61 -3.70 30.12
CA LYS A 132 15.72 -4.55 30.59
C LYS A 132 15.50 -6.06 30.41
N VAL A 133 14.71 -6.47 29.42
CA VAL A 133 14.51 -7.89 29.09
C VAL A 133 15.85 -8.51 28.67
N ARG A 134 16.19 -9.68 29.25
CA ARG A 134 17.49 -10.36 29.05
C ARG A 134 17.45 -11.59 28.15
N HIS A 135 16.31 -12.27 28.09
CA HIS A 135 16.13 -13.50 27.29
C HIS A 135 14.87 -13.37 26.41
N PRO A 136 14.87 -12.45 25.45
CA PRO A 136 13.72 -12.26 24.57
C PRO A 136 13.66 -13.38 23.53
N HIS A 137 12.43 -13.74 23.16
CA HIS A 137 12.16 -14.59 22.00
C HIS A 137 11.47 -13.76 20.92
N MET A 138 11.86 -13.95 19.67
CA MET A 138 11.22 -13.33 18.51
C MET A 138 10.47 -14.39 17.71
N MET A 139 9.20 -14.12 17.42
CA MET A 139 8.45 -14.85 16.41
C MET A 139 8.53 -14.07 15.10
N ALA A 140 9.25 -14.61 14.12
CA ALA A 140 9.39 -13.99 12.81
C ALA A 140 8.19 -14.28 11.89
N GLY A 141 8.11 -13.55 10.78
CA GLY A 141 7.13 -13.81 9.72
C GLY A 141 7.54 -14.99 8.83
N GLN A 142 6.93 -15.08 7.66
CA GLN A 142 7.17 -16.16 6.70
C GLN A 142 8.66 -16.24 6.28
N PRO A 143 9.22 -17.46 6.13
CA PRO A 143 10.56 -17.65 5.57
C PRO A 143 10.70 -17.02 4.19
N ASP A 144 11.92 -16.59 3.85
CA ASP A 144 12.28 -15.98 2.56
C ASP A 144 11.50 -14.70 2.19
N ASN A 145 10.83 -14.08 3.17
CA ASN A 145 10.23 -12.77 3.03
C ASN A 145 11.21 -11.67 3.47
N ASP A 146 11.52 -10.74 2.56
CA ASP A 146 12.50 -9.67 2.81
C ASP A 146 12.17 -8.81 4.04
N PHE A 147 10.91 -8.48 4.27
CA PHE A 147 10.50 -7.71 5.45
C PHE A 147 10.71 -8.51 6.74
N SER A 148 10.41 -9.80 6.73
CA SER A 148 10.67 -10.70 7.86
C SER A 148 12.16 -10.81 8.16
N ASN A 149 12.98 -11.05 7.13
CA ASN A 149 14.43 -11.19 7.25
C ASN A 149 15.08 -9.90 7.80
N ARG A 150 14.71 -8.74 7.29
CA ARG A 150 15.21 -7.44 7.79
C ARG A 150 14.85 -7.22 9.26
N ARG A 151 13.64 -7.59 9.70
CA ARG A 151 13.25 -7.51 11.12
C ARG A 151 14.07 -8.45 11.99
N ILE A 152 14.40 -9.64 11.52
CA ILE A 152 15.30 -10.57 12.23
C ILE A 152 16.68 -9.93 12.42
N GLU A 153 17.24 -9.33 11.37
CA GLU A 153 18.55 -8.67 11.46
C GLU A 153 18.53 -7.45 12.39
N VAL A 154 17.46 -6.65 12.36
CA VAL A 154 17.27 -5.56 13.33
C VAL A 154 17.19 -6.09 14.77
N PHE A 155 16.48 -7.20 15.00
CA PHE A 155 16.39 -7.81 16.32
C PHE A 155 17.78 -8.28 16.80
N LYS A 156 18.52 -9.01 15.96
CA LYS A 156 19.90 -9.44 16.25
C LYS A 156 20.85 -8.27 16.52
N LYS A 157 20.71 -7.16 15.79
CA LYS A 157 21.53 -5.95 15.95
C LYS A 157 21.37 -5.29 17.32
N VAL A 158 20.19 -5.40 17.94
CA VAL A 158 19.88 -4.74 19.21
C VAL A 158 20.25 -5.59 20.43
N LEU A 159 20.29 -6.91 20.28
CA LEU A 159 20.72 -7.85 21.33
C LEU A 159 22.25 -7.81 21.52
#